data_AF-A0A1V4ESH2-F1
#
_entry.id   AF-A0A1V4ESH2-F1
#
_cell.length_a   1.000
_cell.length_b   1.000
_cell.length_c   1.000
_cell.angle_alpha   90.00
_cell.angle_beta   90.00
_cell.angle_gamma   90.00
#
_symmetry.space_group_name_H-M   'P 1'
#
loop_
_entity.id
_entity.type
_entity.pdbx_description
1 polymer ?
#
loop_
_entity_poly.entity_id
_entity_poly.type
_entity_poly.pdbx_seq_one_letter_code
_entity_poly.pdbx_strand_id
1 'polypeptide(L)'
;MKRVPISRNIVLRIFVTILYVSIGATCAVQGIRIAEAGTTAQIPQLEGDGGGNFLFGILIVFSGIPFLYKPRITAIATLFSSLVGLAAGLLYQDVQLTEVSIASLISGSMMLLYPLIRCAFRATTKKVASIRRPKHVQTL
;
A
#
# COMPACT_ATOMS: atom_id res chain seq x y z
N MET A 1 29.87 10.73 -4.20
CA MET A 1 28.39 10.58 -4.05
C MET A 1 27.99 9.21 -4.55
N LYS A 2 27.61 8.27 -3.66
CA LYS A 2 27.16 6.93 -4.06
C LYS A 2 25.82 7.08 -4.79
N ARG A 3 25.84 7.03 -6.13
CA ARG A 3 24.62 6.92 -6.95
C ARG A 3 23.91 5.65 -6.52
N VAL A 4 22.82 5.78 -5.76
CA VAL A 4 21.85 4.69 -5.68
C VAL A 4 21.47 4.41 -7.13
N PRO A 5 21.70 3.21 -7.67
CA PRO A 5 21.52 2.97 -9.10
C PRO A 5 20.05 3.25 -9.41
N ILE A 6 19.82 4.24 -10.27
CA ILE A 6 18.50 4.75 -10.67
C ILE A 6 17.61 3.57 -11.13
N SER A 7 18.22 2.52 -11.69
CA SER A 7 17.56 1.27 -12.08
C SER A 7 16.85 0.56 -10.92
N ARG A 8 17.42 0.50 -9.71
CA ARG A 8 16.85 -0.26 -8.59
C ARG A 8 15.55 0.35 -8.05
N ASN A 9 15.42 1.68 -8.14
CA ASN A 9 14.18 2.37 -7.78
C ASN A 9 13.08 2.18 -8.83
N ILE A 10 13.44 2.12 -10.11
CA ILE A 10 12.48 1.93 -11.20
C ILE A 10 11.93 0.49 -11.18
N VAL A 11 12.80 -0.52 -11.01
CA VAL A 11 12.37 -1.92 -10.90
C VAL A 11 11.43 -2.11 -9.72
N LEU A 12 11.75 -1.53 -8.55
CA LEU A 12 10.87 -1.60 -7.39
C LEU A 12 9.51 -0.96 -7.65
N ARG A 13 9.48 0.19 -8.35
CA ARG A 13 8.22 0.85 -8.71
C ARG A 13 7.36 0.01 -9.64
N ILE A 14 7.97 -0.54 -10.68
CA ILE A 14 7.27 -1.43 -11.62
C ILE A 14 6.73 -2.66 -10.88
N PHE A 15 7.56 -3.31 -10.05
CA PHE A 15 7.15 -4.48 -9.28
C PHE A 15 5.95 -4.18 -8.38
N VAL A 16 5.98 -3.07 -7.63
CA VAL A 16 4.89 -2.66 -6.74
C VAL A 16 3.63 -2.32 -7.54
N THR A 17 3.75 -1.63 -8.68
CA THR A 17 2.61 -1.36 -9.56
C THR A 17 1.98 -2.67 -10.05
N ILE A 18 2.79 -3.60 -10.56
CA ILE A 18 2.28 -4.92 -11.00
C ILE A 18 1.59 -5.63 -9.84
N LEU A 19 2.16 -5.60 -8.64
CA LEU A 19 1.58 -6.24 -7.46
C LEU A 19 0.18 -5.68 -7.14
N TYR A 20 0.03 -4.36 -7.06
CA TYR A 20 -1.29 -3.75 -6.79
C TYR A 20 -2.29 -3.98 -7.92
N VAL A 21 -1.85 -3.91 -9.18
CA VAL A 21 -2.72 -4.20 -10.32
C VAL A 21 -3.21 -5.65 -10.27
N SER A 22 -2.34 -6.61 -9.97
CA SER A 22 -2.70 -8.03 -9.84
C SER A 22 -3.64 -8.28 -8.67
N ILE A 23 -3.37 -7.68 -7.49
CA ILE A 23 -4.25 -7.79 -6.31
C ILE A 23 -5.63 -7.23 -6.65
N GLY A 24 -5.68 -6.00 -7.18
CA GLY A 24 -6.93 -5.33 -7.51
C GLY A 24 -7.74 -6.06 -8.59
N ALA A 25 -7.07 -6.59 -9.63
CA ALA A 25 -7.72 -7.41 -10.65
C ALA A 25 -8.29 -8.71 -10.07
N THR A 26 -7.55 -9.36 -9.17
CA THR A 26 -8.01 -10.59 -8.52
C THR A 26 -9.23 -10.32 -7.64
N CYS A 27 -9.20 -9.26 -6.82
CA CYS A 27 -10.34 -8.80 -6.03
C CYS A 27 -11.55 -8.46 -6.91
N ALA A 28 -11.34 -7.79 -8.04
CA ALA A 28 -12.41 -7.45 -8.98
C ALA A 28 -13.08 -8.71 -9.57
N VAL A 29 -12.27 -9.67 -10.03
CA VAL A 29 -12.79 -10.93 -10.58
C VAL A 29 -13.51 -11.76 -9.50
N GLN A 30 -12.93 -11.85 -8.30
CA GLN A 30 -13.59 -12.54 -7.18
C GLN A 30 -14.91 -11.88 -6.81
N GLY A 31 -14.94 -10.55 -6.75
CA GLY A 31 -16.15 -9.78 -6.47
C GLY A 31 -17.29 -10.09 -7.46
N ILE A 32 -16.98 -10.15 -8.76
CA ILE A 32 -17.96 -10.54 -9.78
C ILE A 32 -18.48 -11.96 -9.52
N ARG A 33 -17.61 -12.92 -9.23
CA ARG A 33 -18.02 -14.32 -8.97
C ARG A 33 -18.89 -14.46 -7.72
N ILE A 34 -18.55 -13.75 -6.65
CA ILE A 34 -19.32 -13.75 -5.40
C ILE A 34 -20.69 -13.11 -5.64
N ALA A 35 -20.75 -11.99 -6.38
CA ALA A 35 -22.00 -11.34 -6.73
C ALA A 35 -22.90 -12.22 -7.61
N GLU A 36 -22.33 -12.86 -8.64
CA GLU A 36 -23.05 -13.83 -9.49
C GLU A 36 -23.61 -15.01 -8.66
N ALA A 37 -22.82 -15.54 -7.72
CA ALA A 37 -23.27 -16.58 -6.79
C ALA A 37 -24.39 -16.09 -5.86
N GLY A 38 -24.30 -14.84 -5.38
CA GLY A 38 -25.36 -14.21 -4.59
C GLY A 38 -26.67 -14.06 -5.35
N THR A 39 -26.61 -13.60 -6.60
CA THR A 39 -27.80 -13.43 -7.45
C THR A 39 -28.44 -14.75 -7.81
N THR A 40 -27.64 -15.78 -8.14
CA THR A 40 -28.17 -17.11 -8.47
C THR A 40 -28.80 -17.81 -7.26
N ALA A 41 -28.22 -17.64 -6.07
CA ALA A 41 -28.73 -18.22 -4.83
C ALA A 41 -29.79 -17.35 -4.12
N GLN A 42 -30.09 -16.15 -4.63
CA GLN A 42 -30.95 -15.14 -4.00
C GLN A 42 -30.49 -14.79 -2.57
N ILE A 43 -29.18 -14.61 -2.37
CA ILE A 43 -28.57 -14.23 -1.09
C ILE A 43 -28.02 -12.80 -1.21
N PRO A 44 -28.76 -11.77 -0.77
CA PRO A 44 -28.37 -10.36 -0.94
C PRO A 44 -27.04 -9.99 -0.27
N GLN A 45 -26.66 -10.70 0.79
CA GLN A 45 -25.40 -10.49 1.48
C GLN A 45 -24.18 -10.84 0.61
N LEU A 46 -24.26 -11.90 -0.20
CA LEU A 46 -23.21 -12.24 -1.15
C LEU A 46 -23.14 -11.23 -2.30
N GLU A 47 -24.26 -10.68 -2.75
CA GLU A 47 -24.25 -9.61 -3.76
C GLU A 47 -23.52 -8.37 -3.26
N GLY A 48 -23.81 -7.97 -2.02
CA GLY A 48 -23.16 -6.83 -1.36
C GLY A 48 -21.66 -7.05 -1.12
N ASP A 49 -21.28 -8.24 -0.67
CA ASP A 49 -19.88 -8.65 -0.50
C ASP A 49 -19.11 -8.62 -1.82
N GLY A 50 -19.68 -9.26 -2.86
CA GLY A 50 -19.10 -9.26 -4.20
C GLY A 50 -18.93 -7.85 -4.77
N GLY A 51 -19.92 -6.98 -4.58
CA GLY A 51 -19.85 -5.57 -4.97
C GLY A 51 -18.77 -4.79 -4.22
N GLY A 52 -18.62 -5.04 -2.91
CA GLY A 52 -17.58 -4.43 -2.07
C GLY A 52 -16.18 -4.82 -2.52
N ASN A 53 -15.94 -6.11 -2.76
CA ASN A 53 -14.66 -6.64 -3.23
C ASN A 53 -14.34 -6.14 -4.65
N PHE A 54 -15.35 -6.01 -5.52
CA PHE A 54 -15.22 -5.42 -6.85
C PHE A 54 -14.79 -3.95 -6.80
N LEU A 55 -15.49 -3.14 -6.01
CA LEU A 55 -15.19 -1.73 -5.86
C LEU A 55 -13.80 -1.51 -5.28
N PHE A 56 -13.44 -2.25 -4.22
CA PHE A 56 -12.10 -2.23 -3.66
C PHE A 56 -11.04 -2.59 -4.70
N GLY A 57 -11.26 -3.67 -5.47
CA GLY A 57 -10.35 -4.11 -6.52
C GLY A 57 -10.06 -3.03 -7.56
N ILE A 58 -11.11 -2.37 -8.06
CA ILE A 58 -10.97 -1.25 -9.01
C ILE A 58 -10.16 -0.10 -8.41
N LEU A 59 -10.49 0.31 -7.20
CA LEU A 59 -9.83 1.43 -6.53
C LEU A 59 -8.33 1.17 -6.32
N ILE A 60 -7.97 -0.07 -5.98
CA ILE A 60 -6.58 -0.50 -5.83
C ILE A 60 -5.83 -0.52 -7.18
N VAL A 61 -6.46 -0.95 -8.27
CA VAL A 61 -5.84 -0.87 -9.61
C VAL A 61 -5.53 0.60 -9.95
N PHE A 62 -6.50 1.49 -9.75
CA PHE A 62 -6.32 2.91 -10.03
C PHE A 62 -5.30 3.58 -9.10
N SER A 63 -5.15 3.12 -7.85
CA SER A 63 -4.13 3.64 -6.95
C SER A 63 -2.72 3.18 -7.32
N GLY A 64 -2.56 1.96 -7.86
CA GLY A 64 -1.29 1.36 -8.25
C GLY A 64 -0.63 2.00 -9.48
N ILE A 65 -1.41 2.46 -10.46
CA ILE A 65 -0.90 3.05 -11.73
C ILE A 65 -0.07 4.33 -11.50
N PRO A 66 -0.52 5.31 -10.69
CA PRO A 66 0.25 6.51 -10.39
C PRO A 66 1.59 6.25 -9.68
N PHE A 67 1.86 5.05 -9.16
CA PHE A 67 3.04 4.78 -8.34
C PHE A 67 4.35 4.96 -9.12
N LEU A 68 4.30 4.72 -10.42
CA LEU A 68 5.41 4.92 -11.36
C LEU A 68 5.90 6.38 -11.33
N TYR A 69 4.97 7.33 -11.30
CA TYR A 69 5.24 8.76 -11.45
C TYR A 69 5.22 9.52 -10.13
N LYS A 70 4.19 9.29 -9.30
CA LYS A 70 3.89 10.07 -8.08
C LYS A 70 3.56 9.12 -6.91
N PRO A 71 4.58 8.52 -6.25
CA PRO A 71 4.38 7.52 -5.20
C PRO A 71 3.61 8.03 -3.98
N ARG A 72 3.62 9.34 -3.71
CA ARG A 72 2.83 9.95 -2.63
C ARG A 72 1.33 9.94 -2.91
N ILE A 73 0.94 10.18 -4.16
CA ILE A 73 -0.48 10.17 -4.56
C ILE A 73 -1.01 8.75 -4.46
N THR A 74 -0.25 7.76 -4.94
CA THR A 74 -0.58 6.35 -4.76
C THR A 74 -0.79 6.01 -3.29
N ALA A 75 0.10 6.41 -2.40
CA ALA A 75 -0.04 6.06 -1.00
C ALA A 75 -1.34 6.62 -0.39
N ILE A 76 -1.72 7.86 -0.72
CA ILE A 76 -3.00 8.45 -0.30
C ILE A 76 -4.18 7.70 -0.93
N ALA A 77 -4.12 7.42 -2.23
CA ALA A 77 -5.18 6.71 -2.94
C ALA A 77 -5.35 5.27 -2.41
N THR A 78 -4.27 4.56 -2.13
CA THR A 78 -4.27 3.22 -1.53
C THR A 78 -4.85 3.27 -0.11
N LEU A 79 -4.51 4.27 0.70
CA LEU A 79 -5.12 4.44 2.02
C LEU A 79 -6.63 4.66 1.92
N PHE A 80 -7.07 5.55 1.04
CA PHE A 80 -8.50 5.81 0.84
C PHE A 80 -9.23 4.54 0.34
N SER A 81 -8.66 3.86 -0.65
CA SER A 81 -9.19 2.59 -1.18
C SER A 81 -9.30 1.52 -0.08
N SER A 82 -8.28 1.42 0.77
CA SER A 82 -8.25 0.47 1.89
C SER A 82 -9.28 0.80 2.96
N LEU A 83 -9.55 2.09 3.23
CA LEU A 83 -10.62 2.49 4.15
C LEU A 83 -12.00 2.14 3.60
N VAL A 84 -12.22 2.32 2.29
CA VAL A 84 -13.47 1.91 1.62
C VAL A 84 -13.64 0.40 1.66
N GLY A 85 -12.59 -0.36 1.33
CA GLY A 85 -12.60 -1.83 1.40
C GLY A 85 -12.84 -2.33 2.83
N LEU A 86 -12.22 -1.70 3.83
CA LEU A 86 -12.42 -2.04 5.23
C LEU A 86 -13.86 -1.77 5.67
N ALA A 87 -14.44 -0.62 5.27
CA ALA A 87 -15.83 -0.31 5.57
C ALA A 87 -16.78 -1.33 4.93
N ALA A 88 -16.54 -1.72 3.68
CA ALA A 88 -17.31 -2.77 3.00
C ALA A 88 -17.17 -4.13 3.69
N GLY A 89 -15.95 -4.54 4.03
CA GLY A 89 -15.70 -5.80 4.75
C GLY A 89 -16.39 -5.86 6.11
N LEU A 90 -16.41 -4.76 6.86
CA LEU A 90 -17.11 -4.67 8.13
C LEU A 90 -18.64 -4.69 7.97
N LEU A 91 -19.18 -3.99 6.97
CA LEU A 91 -20.63 -3.92 6.72
C LEU A 91 -21.20 -5.26 6.26
N TYR A 92 -20.46 -5.98 5.41
CA TYR A 92 -20.89 -7.29 4.87
C TYR A 92 -20.32 -8.49 5.63
N GLN A 93 -19.58 -8.25 6.71
CA GLN A 93 -18.89 -9.27 7.51
C GLN A 93 -17.93 -10.16 6.69
N ASP A 94 -17.36 -9.62 5.60
CA ASP A 94 -16.35 -10.30 4.81
C ASP A 94 -14.96 -10.18 5.47
N VAL A 95 -14.51 -11.28 6.04
CA VAL A 95 -13.21 -11.43 6.69
C VAL A 95 -12.08 -11.28 5.66
N GLN A 96 -12.23 -11.84 4.45
CA GLN A 96 -11.18 -11.80 3.43
C GLN A 96 -10.94 -10.36 2.96
N LEU A 97 -12.00 -9.63 2.60
CA LEU A 97 -11.89 -8.23 2.23
C LEU A 97 -11.35 -7.37 3.38
N THR A 98 -11.73 -7.66 4.62
CA THR A 98 -11.21 -6.97 5.80
C THR A 98 -9.70 -7.16 5.95
N GLU A 99 -9.20 -8.40 5.86
CA GLU A 99 -7.77 -8.71 5.95
C GLU A 99 -6.95 -8.05 4.83
N VAL A 100 -7.42 -8.16 3.58
CA VAL A 100 -6.75 -7.57 2.41
C VAL A 100 -6.74 -6.04 2.52
N SER A 101 -7.83 -5.45 3.03
CA SER A 101 -7.92 -4.01 3.26
C SER A 101 -6.96 -3.54 4.36
N ILE A 102 -6.82 -4.28 5.47
CA ILE A 102 -5.85 -3.98 6.53
C ILE A 102 -4.41 -4.06 6.01
N ALA A 103 -4.08 -5.12 5.27
CA ALA A 103 -2.75 -5.27 4.66
C ALA A 103 -2.44 -4.10 3.70
N SER A 104 -3.42 -3.70 2.90
CA SER A 104 -3.33 -2.55 1.99
C SER A 104 -3.17 -1.24 2.75
N LEU A 105 -3.87 -1.05 3.87
CA LEU A 105 -3.76 0.13 4.74
C LEU A 105 -2.36 0.25 5.35
N ILE A 106 -1.80 -0.85 5.84
CA ILE A 106 -0.44 -0.91 6.38
C ILE A 106 0.56 -0.56 5.29
N SER A 107 0.41 -1.14 4.09
CA SER A 107 1.30 -0.88 2.97
C SER A 107 1.29 0.61 2.54
N GLY A 108 0.11 1.22 2.42
CA GLY A 108 -0.04 2.64 2.08
C GLY A 108 0.56 3.56 3.15
N SER A 109 0.38 3.21 4.43
CA SER A 109 0.97 3.93 5.57
C SER A 109 2.50 3.87 5.52
N MET A 110 3.07 2.68 5.26
CA MET A 110 4.52 2.52 5.11
C MET A 110 5.08 3.33 3.94
N MET A 111 4.37 3.39 2.81
CA MET A 111 4.78 4.20 1.65
C MET A 111 4.84 5.70 1.97
N LEU A 112 3.90 6.20 2.78
CA LEU A 112 3.90 7.59 3.26
C LEU A 112 4.98 7.88 4.30
N LEU A 113 5.23 6.95 5.22
CA LEU A 113 6.17 7.14 6.33
C LEU A 113 7.63 6.87 5.91
N TYR A 114 7.88 6.10 4.86
CA TYR A 114 9.22 5.73 4.41
C TYR A 114 10.21 6.91 4.25
N PRO A 115 9.83 8.05 3.63
CA PRO A 115 10.72 9.21 3.52
C PRO A 115 11.09 9.79 4.91
N LEU A 116 10.13 9.84 5.84
CA LEU A 116 10.32 10.37 7.18
C LEU A 116 11.24 9.46 8.02
N ILE A 117 10.98 8.15 7.99
CA ILE A 117 11.80 7.15 8.67
C ILE A 117 13.24 7.21 8.16
N ARG A 118 13.43 7.33 6.84
CA ARG A 118 14.76 7.46 6.24
C ARG A 118 15.50 8.73 6.67
N CYS A 119 14.79 9.86 6.78
CA CYS A 119 15.36 11.11 7.28
C CYS A 119 15.76 10.99 8.76
N ALA A 120 14.89 10.41 9.60
CA ALA A 120 15.19 10.18 11.01
C ALA A 120 16.42 9.28 11.20
N PHE A 121 16.48 8.14 10.50
CA PHE A 121 17.66 7.25 10.55
C PHE A 121 18.95 7.94 10.13
N ARG A 122 18.90 8.78 9.09
CA ARG A 122 20.07 9.57 8.66
C ARG A 122 20.50 10.61 9.69
N ALA A 123 19.56 11.24 10.38
CA ALA A 123 19.86 12.18 11.46
C ALA A 123 20.50 11.46 12.66
N THR A 124 19.95 10.33 13.07
CA THR A 124 20.47 9.52 14.19
C THR A 124 21.88 8.99 13.87
N THR A 125 22.09 8.43 12.68
CA THR A 125 23.42 7.94 12.28
C THR A 125 24.46 9.05 12.21
N LYS A 126 24.10 10.24 11.73
CA LYS A 126 24.99 11.43 11.77
C LYS A 126 25.33 11.85 13.21
N LYS A 127 24.34 11.87 14.10
CA LYS A 127 24.53 12.23 15.52
C LYS A 127 25.41 11.22 16.25
N VAL A 128 25.23 9.92 16.00
CA VAL A 128 26.10 8.86 16.54
C VAL A 128 27.53 8.99 15.99
N ALA A 129 27.69 9.31 14.71
CA ALA A 129 29.00 9.52 14.10
C ALA A 129 29.72 10.78 14.63
N SER A 130 28.99 11.84 15.00
CA SER A 130 29.60 13.04 15.60
C SER A 130 30.04 12.80 17.04
N ILE A 131 29.32 11.98 17.81
CA ILE A 131 29.67 11.60 19.19
C ILE A 131 30.92 10.71 19.22
N ARG A 132 31.11 9.85 18.21
CA ARG A 132 32.29 8.97 18.09
C ARG A 132 33.56 9.65 17.55
N ARG A 133 33.56 10.93 17.17
CA ARG A 133 34.81 11.63 16.85
C ARG A 133 35.50 12.00 18.16
N PRO A 134 36.65 11.42 18.52
CA PRO A 134 37.43 11.95 19.62
C PRO A 134 37.78 13.41 19.28
N LYS A 135 37.51 14.33 20.22
CA LYS A 135 38.13 15.65 20.19
C LYS A 135 39.62 15.40 20.11
N HIS A 136 40.23 15.66 18.94
CA HIS A 136 41.68 15.74 18.88
C HIS A 136 42.07 16.82 19.89
N VAL A 137 42.71 16.35 20.95
CA VAL A 137 43.30 17.16 22.01
C VAL A 137 44.22 18.16 21.32
N GLN A 138 43.79 19.42 21.23
CA GLN A 138 44.69 20.55 21.03
C GLN A 138 45.38 20.76 22.38
N THR A 139 46.40 19.97 22.66
CA THR A 139 47.48 20.37 23.58
C THR A 139 48.40 21.27 22.77
N LEU A 140 48.20 22.57 22.94
CA LEU A 140 49.25 23.58 22.78
C LEU A 140 50.02 23.65 24.10
#